data_AF-A0A246SM82-F1
#
_entry.id   AF-A0A246SM82-F1
#
_cell.length_a   1.000
_cell.length_b   1.000
_cell.length_c   1.000
_cell.angle_alpha   90.00
_cell.angle_beta   90.00
_cell.angle_gamma   90.00
#
_symmetry.space_group_name_H-M   'P 1'
#
loop_
_entity.id
_entity.type
_entity.pdbx_description
1 polymer ?
#
loop_
_entity_poly.entity_id
_entity_poly.type
_entity_poly.pdbx_seq_one_letter_code
_entity_poly.pdbx_strand_id
1 'polypeptide(L)'
;MGQSYNLNPDCTAATMAKIKLVQAPAHGSVEFVSEKIFSHYSTGAPQIRCNSRKSPGVSEYYTSNAGYSGKDVYKVRVSYGEGTIKDVTVNINVIKK
;
A
#
# COMPACT_ATOMS: atom_id res chain seq x y z
N MET A 1 -1.95 -3.82 -6.57
CA MET A 1 -2.45 -2.80 -5.63
C MET A 1 -1.67 -2.99 -4.33
N GLY A 2 -0.92 -1.98 -3.92
CA GLY A 2 -0.18 -1.98 -2.66
C GLY A 2 -1.09 -1.51 -1.52
N GLN A 3 -0.86 -2.01 -0.31
CA GLN A 3 -1.60 -1.61 0.88
C GLN A 3 -0.63 -1.50 2.05
N SER A 4 -0.75 -0.41 2.80
CA SER A 4 0.03 -0.16 4.01
C SER A 4 -0.89 0.05 5.21
N TYR A 5 -0.65 -0.68 6.30
CA TYR A 5 -1.45 -0.63 7.52
C TYR A 5 -0.60 -0.95 8.75
N ASN A 6 -0.95 -0.32 9.88
CA ASN A 6 -0.42 -0.66 11.19
C ASN A 6 -1.55 -0.56 12.23
N LEU A 7 -2.08 -1.71 12.64
CA LEU A 7 -3.26 -1.83 13.49
C LEU A 7 -2.92 -2.30 14.90
N ASN A 8 -3.69 -1.82 15.86
CA ASN A 8 -3.80 -2.36 17.20
C ASN A 8 -4.61 -3.68 17.21
N PRO A 9 -4.58 -4.47 18.29
CA PRO A 9 -5.42 -5.68 18.43
C PRO A 9 -6.93 -5.39 18.37
N ASP A 10 -7.35 -4.15 18.64
CA ASP A 10 -8.74 -3.68 18.52
C ASP A 10 -9.12 -3.23 17.09
N CYS A 11 -8.19 -3.34 16.15
CA CYS A 11 -8.30 -2.93 14.75
C CYS A 11 -8.40 -1.42 14.51
N THR A 12 -8.13 -0.59 15.52
CA THR A 12 -7.83 0.82 15.33
C THR A 12 -6.43 0.98 14.74
N ALA A 13 -6.17 2.10 14.05
CA ALA A 13 -4.82 2.38 13.57
C ALA A 13 -3.91 2.73 14.77
N ALA A 14 -2.82 1.97 14.94
CA ALA A 14 -1.74 2.35 15.83
C ALA A 14 -1.05 3.62 15.29
N THR A 15 -0.87 3.66 13.97
CA THR A 15 -0.45 4.85 13.23
C THR A 15 -0.86 4.72 11.77
N MET A 16 -1.07 5.85 11.11
CA MET A 16 -1.30 5.87 9.67
C MET A 16 0.04 5.90 8.94
N ALA A 17 0.19 5.06 7.91
CA ALA A 17 1.37 5.06 7.07
C ALA A 17 1.54 6.42 6.37
N LYS A 18 2.73 7.00 6.44
CA LYS A 18 3.14 8.12 5.58
C LYS A 18 3.91 7.57 4.40
N ILE A 19 3.35 7.73 3.20
CA ILE A 19 3.93 7.25 1.96
C ILE A 19 4.50 8.42 1.18
N LYS A 20 5.78 8.33 0.80
CA LYS A 20 6.44 9.28 -0.09
C LYS A 20 6.84 8.57 -1.37
N LEU A 21 6.45 9.13 -2.51
CA LEU A 21 6.95 8.70 -3.82
C LEU A 21 8.43 9.07 -3.94
N VAL A 22 9.29 8.06 -4.07
CA VAL A 22 10.75 8.22 -4.22
C VAL A 22 11.12 8.23 -5.70
N GLN A 23 10.48 7.37 -6.49
CA GLN A 23 10.63 7.30 -7.94
C GLN A 23 9.24 7.13 -8.55
N ALA A 24 8.84 8.07 -9.40
CA ALA A 24 7.59 7.99 -10.13
C ALA A 24 7.62 6.87 -11.20
N PRO A 25 6.47 6.26 -11.51
CA PRO A 25 6.36 5.37 -12.66
C PRO A 25 6.63 6.11 -13.98
N ALA A 26 7.18 5.41 -14.97
CA ALA A 26 7.49 6.00 -16.27
C ALA A 26 6.25 6.03 -17.19
N HIS A 27 5.29 5.14 -16.97
CA HIS A 27 4.18 4.90 -17.88
C HIS A 27 2.82 4.92 -17.17
N GLY A 28 2.71 5.72 -16.11
CA GLY A 28 1.47 5.93 -15.38
C GLY A 28 1.59 6.95 -14.26
N SER A 29 0.63 6.91 -13.35
CA SER A 29 0.61 7.66 -12.11
C SER A 29 0.28 6.74 -10.93
N VAL A 30 0.59 7.19 -9.72
CA VAL A 30 0.22 6.51 -8.48
C VAL A 30 -0.44 7.48 -7.51
N GLU A 31 -1.55 7.07 -6.93
CA GLU A 31 -2.30 7.80 -5.91
C GLU A 31 -2.31 7.02 -4.60
N PHE A 32 -2.17 7.75 -3.49
CA PHE A 32 -2.14 7.21 -2.13
C PHE A 32 -3.39 7.67 -1.39
N VAL A 33 -4.30 6.74 -1.11
CA VAL A 33 -5.62 7.07 -0.55
C VAL A 33 -5.73 6.49 0.84
N SER A 34 -6.01 7.36 1.82
CA SER A 34 -6.37 6.92 3.17
C SER A 34 -7.82 6.42 3.17
N GLU A 35 -8.01 5.13 3.41
CA GLU A 35 -9.33 4.50 3.38
C GLU A 35 -9.39 3.27 4.30
N LYS A 36 -10.54 2.58 4.33
CA LYS A 36 -10.69 1.34 5.08
C LYS A 36 -10.38 0.13 4.17
N ILE A 37 -9.34 -0.63 4.53
CA ILE A 37 -8.83 -1.78 3.78
C ILE A 37 -8.87 -3.07 4.60
N PHE A 38 -8.79 -4.22 3.93
CA PHE A 38 -8.57 -5.50 4.61
C PHE A 38 -7.08 -5.70 4.88
N SER A 39 -6.72 -6.05 6.11
CA SER A 39 -5.34 -6.42 6.46
C SER A 39 -5.06 -7.89 6.15
N HIS A 40 -3.79 -8.27 6.20
CA HIS A 40 -3.32 -9.64 6.02
C HIS A 40 -2.21 -10.00 7.04
N TYR A 41 -2.53 -9.87 8.33
CA TYR A 41 -1.67 -10.34 9.40
C TYR A 41 -1.52 -11.86 9.40
N SER A 42 -0.34 -12.38 9.76
CA SER A 42 -0.06 -13.81 9.87
C SER A 42 -0.79 -14.45 11.05
N THR A 43 -1.05 -15.77 10.95
CA THR A 43 -1.62 -16.56 12.05
C THR A 43 -0.78 -16.41 13.31
N GLY A 44 -1.44 -16.17 14.45
CA GLY A 44 -0.81 -15.93 15.75
C GLY A 44 -0.54 -14.45 16.07
N ALA A 45 -0.64 -13.55 15.10
CA ALA A 45 -0.56 -12.11 15.38
C ALA A 45 -1.77 -11.64 16.22
N PRO A 46 -1.59 -10.76 17.21
CA PRO A 46 -2.70 -10.17 17.97
C PRO A 46 -3.79 -9.51 17.10
N GLN A 47 -3.41 -9.02 15.92
CA GLN A 47 -4.27 -8.35 14.94
C GLN A 47 -4.97 -9.30 13.97
N ILE A 48 -4.80 -10.63 14.06
CA ILE A 48 -5.33 -11.59 13.08
C ILE A 48 -6.83 -11.42 12.82
N ARG A 49 -7.60 -11.06 13.87
CA ARG A 49 -9.05 -10.76 13.78
C ARG A 49 -9.37 -9.60 12.83
N CYS A 50 -8.44 -8.67 12.62
CA CYS A 50 -8.62 -7.51 11.77
C CYS A 50 -8.67 -7.86 10.28
N ASN A 51 -8.12 -9.01 9.87
CA ASN A 51 -8.18 -9.48 8.48
C ASN A 51 -9.64 -9.72 8.00
N SER A 52 -10.59 -9.88 8.93
CA SER A 52 -12.01 -10.11 8.62
C SER A 52 -12.84 -8.83 8.45
N ARG A 53 -12.26 -7.64 8.64
CA ARG A 53 -12.98 -6.36 8.57
C ARG A 53 -12.15 -5.27 7.90
N LYS A 54 -12.83 -4.31 7.30
CA LYS A 54 -12.16 -3.10 6.79
C LYS A 54 -11.73 -2.21 7.96
N SER A 55 -10.44 -1.91 8.03
CA SER A 55 -9.81 -1.08 9.07
C SER A 55 -8.99 0.04 8.42
N PRO A 56 -8.68 1.15 9.13
CA PRO A 56 -7.95 2.26 8.53
C PRO A 56 -6.58 1.84 7.98
N GLY A 57 -6.25 2.32 6.79
CA GLY A 57 -4.96 2.11 6.15
C GLY A 57 -4.80 3.00 4.91
N VAL A 58 -3.77 2.74 4.11
CA VAL A 58 -3.51 3.47 2.88
C VAL A 58 -3.44 2.50 1.70
N SER A 59 -4.23 2.77 0.66
CA SER A 59 -4.19 2.06 -0.62
C SER A 59 -3.34 2.80 -1.63
N GLU A 60 -2.61 2.03 -2.44
CA GLU A 60 -1.77 2.53 -3.54
C GLU A 60 -2.42 2.13 -4.88
N TYR A 61 -3.01 3.11 -5.55
CA TYR A 61 -3.68 2.94 -6.83
C TYR A 61 -2.77 3.37 -7.97
N TYR A 62 -2.53 2.46 -8.91
CA TYR A 62 -1.76 2.75 -10.11
C TYR A 62 -2.69 2.89 -11.31
N THR A 63 -2.47 3.92 -12.11
CA THR A 63 -3.17 4.14 -13.38
C THR A 63 -2.14 4.21 -14.49
N SER A 64 -2.19 3.27 -15.43
CA SER A 64 -1.33 3.32 -16.62
C SER A 64 -1.75 4.44 -17.56
N ASN A 65 -0.78 5.01 -18.27
CA ASN A 65 -1.04 5.89 -19.40
C ASN A 65 -1.90 5.17 -20.45
N ALA A 66 -2.75 5.93 -21.13
CA ALA A 66 -3.64 5.38 -22.14
C ALA A 66 -2.87 4.61 -23.23
N GLY A 67 -3.30 3.39 -23.53
CA GLY A 67 -2.70 2.54 -24.54
C GLY A 67 -1.37 1.87 -24.15
N TYR A 68 -0.81 2.18 -22.97
CA TYR A 68 0.42 1.54 -22.51
C TYR A 68 0.19 0.07 -22.14
N SER A 69 1.14 -0.78 -22.52
CA SER A 69 1.24 -2.16 -22.07
C SER A 69 2.71 -2.53 -21.94
N GLY A 70 3.06 -3.23 -20.87
CA GLY A 70 4.45 -3.55 -20.56
C GLY A 70 4.76 -3.38 -19.08
N LYS A 71 6.05 -3.46 -18.76
CA LYS A 71 6.56 -3.35 -17.39
C LYS A 71 6.72 -1.90 -16.98
N ASP A 72 6.18 -1.56 -15.83
CA ASP A 72 6.42 -0.28 -15.17
C ASP A 72 6.89 -0.51 -13.74
N VAL A 73 7.48 0.50 -13.13
CA VAL A 73 8.02 0.43 -11.78
C VAL A 73 7.92 1.78 -11.08
N TYR A 74 7.54 1.77 -9.81
CA TYR A 74 7.69 2.93 -8.95
C TYR A 74 8.30 2.53 -7.61
N LYS A 75 8.89 3.50 -6.92
CA LYS A 75 9.47 3.30 -5.58
C LYS A 75 8.83 4.23 -4.59
N VAL A 76 8.46 3.69 -3.44
CA VAL A 76 7.91 4.45 -2.32
C VAL A 76 8.73 4.24 -1.06
N ARG A 77 8.76 5.26 -0.22
CA ARG A 77 9.18 5.16 1.17
C ARG A 77 7.96 5.18 2.05
N VAL A 78 7.75 4.11 2.81
CA VAL A 78 6.68 3.96 3.79
C VAL A 78 7.27 4.15 5.18
N SER A 79 6.65 5.02 5.97
CA SER A 79 7.06 5.29 7.35
C SER A 79 5.86 5.25 8.30
N TYR A 80 6.12 4.82 9.53
CA TYR A 80 5.13 4.69 10.60
C TYR A 80 5.61 5.43 11.86
N GLY A 81 4.66 5.79 12.73
CA GLY A 81 4.92 6.60 13.94
C GLY A 81 5.91 5.98 14.93
N GLU A 82 6.06 4.66 14.96
CA GLU A 82 7.02 3.95 15.82
C GLU A 82 8.46 3.93 15.27
N GLY A 83 8.73 4.63 14.16
CA GLY A 83 10.06 4.76 13.57
C GLY A 83 10.39 3.71 12.50
N THR A 84 9.49 2.77 12.22
CA THR A 84 9.64 1.85 11.08
C THR A 84 9.67 2.65 9.78
N ILE A 85 10.74 2.47 8.98
CA ILE A 85 10.88 3.04 7.63
C ILE A 85 11.25 1.92 6.68
N LYS A 86 10.58 1.84 5.53
CA LYS A 86 10.83 0.84 4.48
C LYS A 86 10.80 1.50 3.11
N ASP A 87 11.78 1.19 2.27
CA ASP A 87 11.73 1.47 0.84
C ASP A 87 11.16 0.26 0.12
N VAL A 88 10.12 0.47 -0.68
CA VAL A 88 9.41 -0.56 -1.42
C VAL A 88 9.51 -0.26 -2.90
N THR A 89 9.94 -1.26 -3.69
CA THR A 89 9.89 -1.21 -5.16
C THR A 89 8.68 -2.00 -5.63
N VAL A 90 7.76 -1.33 -6.31
CA VAL A 90 6.55 -1.94 -6.87
C VAL A 90 6.76 -2.16 -8.35
N ASN A 91 6.81 -3.43 -8.75
CA ASN A 91 6.88 -3.84 -10.15
C ASN A 91 5.48 -4.11 -10.69
N ILE A 92 5.16 -3.52 -11.83
CA ILE A 92 3.85 -3.62 -12.49
C ILE A 92 4.05 -4.25 -13.86
N ASN A 93 3.12 -5.11 -14.27
CA ASN A 93 3.00 -5.57 -15.65
C ASN A 93 1.59 -5.22 -16.17
N VAL A 94 1.50 -4.25 -17.06
CA VAL A 94 0.26 -3.82 -17.69
C VAL A 94 -0.02 -4.71 -18.89
N ILE A 95 -1.10 -5.49 -18.81
CA ILE A 95 -1.52 -6.41 -19.87
C ILE A 95 -2.64 -5.74 -20.68
N LYS A 96 -2.56 -5.78 -22.01
CA LYS A 96 -3.67 -5.35 -22.86
C LYS A 96 -4.87 -6.26 -22.61
N LYS A 97 -6.05 -5.66 -22.51
CA LYS A 97 -7.31 -6.41 -22.57
C LYS A 97 -7.50 -7.03 -23.95
#